data_AF-A0A7R9NWC1-F1
#
_entry.id   AF-A0A7R9NWC1-F1
#
_cell.length_a   1.000
_cell.length_b   1.000
_cell.length_c   1.000
_cell.angle_alpha   90.00
_cell.angle_beta   90.00
_cell.angle_gamma   90.00
#
_symmetry.space_group_name_H-M   'P 1'
#
loop_
_entity.id
_entity.type
_entity.pdbx_description
1 polymer ?
#
loop_
_entity_poly.entity_id
_entity_poly.type
_entity_poly.pdbx_seq_one_letter_code
_entity_poly.pdbx_strand_id
1 'polypeptide(L)'
;MSGTNTADKMNEVERVAIMIEECGGLDKLEALQNHENEAIYQKALNIIDNFFSESEPLDPNTAPSEVNGQLDFSSTNSVPDGGFSF
;
A
#
# COMPACT_ATOMS: atom_id res chain seq x y z
N MET A 1 -14.52 -20.10 -18.30
CA MET A 1 -13.47 -19.21 -18.81
C MET A 1 -12.97 -18.42 -17.62
N SER A 2 -11.69 -18.57 -17.27
CA SER A 2 -11.09 -18.20 -15.98
C SER A 2 -11.23 -16.72 -15.63
N GLY A 3 -11.77 -16.45 -14.44
CA GLY A 3 -11.91 -15.11 -13.85
C GLY A 3 -10.95 -14.82 -12.70
N THR A 4 -9.76 -15.44 -12.67
CA THR A 4 -8.79 -15.27 -11.56
C THR A 4 -7.54 -14.49 -11.92
N ASN A 5 -7.36 -14.08 -13.18
CA ASN A 5 -6.06 -13.61 -13.68
C ASN A 5 -5.65 -12.20 -13.22
N THR A 6 -6.55 -11.43 -12.59
CA THR A 6 -6.26 -10.06 -12.17
C THR A 6 -5.72 -10.00 -10.73
N ALA A 7 -6.25 -10.84 -9.83
CA ALA A 7 -5.83 -10.86 -8.43
C ALA A 7 -4.40 -11.39 -8.25
N ASP A 8 -4.02 -12.43 -8.99
CA ASP A 8 -2.66 -12.99 -8.95
C ASP A 8 -1.62 -11.96 -9.47
N LYS A 9 -1.97 -11.21 -10.52
CA LYS A 9 -1.08 -10.20 -11.11
C LYS A 9 -0.88 -8.98 -10.21
N MET A 10 -1.93 -8.55 -9.51
CA MET A 10 -1.81 -7.47 -8.52
C MET A 10 -0.86 -7.87 -7.38
N ASN A 11 -0.89 -9.14 -6.95
CA ASN A 11 0.02 -9.64 -5.93
C ASN A 11 1.49 -9.65 -6.40
N GLU A 12 1.75 -9.97 -7.66
CA GLU A 12 3.11 -9.94 -8.22
C GLU A 12 3.65 -8.51 -8.35
N VAL A 13 2.82 -7.55 -8.77
CA VAL A 13 3.20 -6.13 -8.88
C VAL A 13 3.57 -5.56 -7.51
N GLU A 14 2.74 -5.83 -6.50
CA GLU A 14 2.98 -5.40 -5.11
C GLU A 14 4.32 -5.93 -4.59
N ARG A 15 4.59 -7.23 -4.80
CA ARG A 15 5.87 -7.84 -4.39
C ARG A 15 7.08 -7.18 -5.05
N VAL A 16 6.97 -6.82 -6.33
CA VAL A 16 8.06 -6.16 -7.05
C VAL A 16 8.26 -4.74 -6.53
N ALA A 17 7.19 -3.99 -6.24
CA ALA A 17 7.27 -2.66 -5.63
C ALA A 17 7.98 -2.72 -4.27
N ILE A 18 7.59 -3.64 -3.39
CA ILE A 18 8.23 -3.88 -2.09
C ILE A 18 9.73 -4.18 -2.27
N MET A 19 10.10 -5.10 -3.17
CA MET A 19 11.51 -5.43 -3.42
C MET A 19 12.32 -4.22 -3.89
N ILE A 20 11.71 -3.33 -4.68
CA ILE A 20 12.35 -2.09 -5.16
C ILE A 20 12.51 -1.10 -4.00
N GLU A 21 11.54 -0.99 -3.10
CA GLU A 21 11.63 -0.14 -1.91
C GLU A 21 12.72 -0.65 -0.95
N GLU A 22 12.74 -1.95 -0.64
CA GLU A 22 13.74 -2.57 0.24
C GLU A 22 15.18 -2.41 -0.27
N CYS A 23 15.37 -2.31 -1.59
CA CYS A 23 16.69 -2.06 -2.18
C CYS A 23 17.06 -0.57 -2.29
N GLY A 24 16.26 0.33 -1.72
CA GLY A 24 16.44 1.80 -1.82
C GLY A 24 16.21 2.32 -3.24
N GLY A 25 15.40 1.63 -4.04
CA GLY A 25 15.06 2.02 -5.40
C GLY A 25 14.08 3.19 -5.45
N LEU A 26 13.14 3.24 -4.50
CA LEU A 26 12.19 4.35 -4.36
C LEU A 26 12.91 5.69 -4.13
N ASP A 27 13.87 5.74 -3.20
CA ASP A 27 14.70 6.93 -2.94
C ASP A 27 15.37 7.47 -4.21
N LYS A 28 15.82 6.58 -5.09
CA LYS A 28 16.45 6.97 -6.37
C LYS A 28 15.42 7.50 -7.37
N LEU A 29 14.21 6.94 -7.39
CA LEU A 29 13.13 7.45 -8.23
C LEU A 29 12.71 8.85 -7.76
N GLU A 30 12.61 9.09 -6.46
CA GLU A 30 12.34 10.42 -5.89
C GLU A 30 13.45 11.42 -6.21
N ALA A 31 14.72 11.00 -6.15
CA ALA A 31 15.84 11.84 -6.57
C ALA A 31 15.73 12.23 -8.06
N LEU A 32 15.26 11.30 -8.92
CA LEU A 32 15.07 11.55 -10.35
C LEU A 32 13.90 12.51 -10.64
N GLN A 33 12.98 12.74 -9.69
CA GLN A 33 11.97 13.80 -9.80
C GLN A 33 12.56 15.22 -9.69
N ASN A 34 13.84 15.36 -9.30
CA ASN A 34 14.53 16.65 -9.29
C ASN A 34 15.50 16.80 -10.48
N HIS A 35 15.47 15.86 -11.43
CA HIS A 35 16.40 15.84 -12.55
C HIS A 35 16.05 16.90 -13.61
N GLU A 36 17.04 17.65 -14.11
CA GLU A 36 16.85 18.76 -15.07
C GLU A 36 16.26 18.31 -16.42
N ASN A 37 16.49 17.05 -16.78
CA ASN A 37 15.88 16.44 -17.96
C ASN A 37 14.41 16.08 -17.68
N GLU A 38 13.51 16.81 -18.34
CA GLU A 38 12.06 16.63 -18.23
C GLU A 38 11.60 15.20 -18.53
N ALA A 39 12.23 14.51 -19.49
CA ALA A 39 11.85 13.13 -19.82
C ALA A 39 12.22 12.15 -18.69
N ILE A 40 13.27 12.44 -17.92
CA ILE A 40 13.66 11.64 -16.75
C ILE A 40 12.70 11.92 -15.59
N TYR A 41 12.42 13.19 -15.32
CA TYR A 41 11.42 13.62 -14.35
C TYR A 41 10.06 12.94 -14.59
N GLN A 42 9.53 13.07 -15.80
CA GLN A 42 8.22 12.52 -16.17
C GLN A 42 8.17 10.99 -16.05
N LYS A 43 9.27 10.30 -16.38
CA LYS A 43 9.35 8.85 -16.22
C LYS A 43 9.37 8.44 -14.76
N ALA A 44 10.15 9.11 -13.93
CA ALA A 44 10.21 8.83 -12.50
C ALA A 44 8.87 9.10 -11.82
N LEU A 45 8.24 10.25 -12.13
CA LEU A 45 6.91 10.61 -11.67
C LEU A 45 5.88 9.53 -12.04
N ASN A 46 5.83 9.13 -13.30
CA ASN A 46 4.88 8.12 -13.75
C ASN A 46 5.10 6.75 -13.07
N ILE A 47 6.34 6.35 -12.80
CA ILE A 47 6.60 5.10 -12.06
C ILE A 47 6.08 5.22 -10.62
N ILE A 48 6.36 6.32 -9.94
CA ILE A 48 5.87 6.56 -8.58
C ILE A 48 4.34 6.55 -8.56
N ASP A 49 3.69 7.30 -9.47
CA ASP A 49 2.23 7.40 -9.52
C ASP A 49 1.49 6.09 -9.77
N ASN A 50 2.08 5.17 -10.53
CA ASN A 50 1.40 3.91 -10.87
C ASN A 50 1.67 2.77 -9.87
N PHE A 51 2.75 2.85 -9.08
CA PHE A 51 3.23 1.71 -8.29
C PHE A 51 3.53 2.02 -6.82
N PHE A 52 3.76 3.28 -6.46
CA PHE A 52 4.17 3.70 -5.11
C PHE A 52 3.30 4.80 -4.51
N SER A 53 2.53 5.51 -5.33
CA SER A 53 1.49 6.42 -4.84
C SER A 53 0.42 5.59 -4.14
N GLU A 54 -0.05 6.11 -3.01
CA GLU A 54 -0.99 5.48 -2.07
C GLU A 54 -2.36 5.20 -2.72
N SER A 55 -2.38 4.21 -3.61
CA SER A 55 -3.56 3.51 -4.06
C SER A 55 -3.50 2.13 -3.44
N GLU A 56 -3.46 2.09 -2.09
CA GLU A 56 -3.87 0.88 -1.41
C GLU A 56 -5.22 0.46 -2.01
N PRO A 57 -5.36 -0.77 -2.55
CA PRO A 57 -6.64 -1.42 -2.44
C PRO A 57 -6.84 -1.58 -0.94
N LEU A 58 -7.47 -0.58 -0.31
CA LEU A 58 -7.91 -0.64 1.08
C LEU A 58 -8.41 -2.04 1.29
N ASP A 59 -7.66 -2.87 2.01
CA ASP A 59 -8.15 -4.19 2.36
C ASP A 59 -9.48 -3.91 3.06
N PRO A 60 -10.62 -4.38 2.56
CA PRO A 60 -11.89 -4.12 3.21
C PRO A 60 -11.94 -4.65 4.65
N ASN A 61 -10.92 -5.41 5.09
CA ASN A 61 -10.71 -5.86 6.47
C ASN A 61 -9.78 -4.97 7.32
N THR A 62 -9.10 -3.96 6.76
CA THR A 62 -8.29 -2.99 7.54
C THR A 62 -9.08 -1.77 8.01
N ALA A 63 -10.27 -1.54 7.44
CA ALA A 63 -11.18 -0.52 7.94
C ALA A 63 -11.89 -1.01 9.23
N PRO A 64 -11.86 -0.24 10.34
CA PRO A 64 -12.67 -0.56 11.51
C PRO A 64 -14.15 -0.58 11.15
N SER A 65 -14.88 -1.58 11.63
CA SER A 65 -16.31 -1.70 11.38
C SER A 65 -17.07 -0.68 12.22
N GLU A 66 -17.96 0.12 11.64
CA GLU A 66 -18.79 1.02 12.42
C GLU A 66 -20.03 0.27 12.94
N VAL A 67 -20.21 0.21 14.26
CA VAL A 67 -21.40 -0.32 14.90
C VAL A 67 -22.03 0.79 15.74
N ASN A 68 -23.25 1.23 15.36
CA ASN A 68 -24.02 2.27 16.05
C ASN A 68 -23.29 3.61 16.21
N GLY A 69 -22.51 4.06 15.22
CA GLY A 69 -21.78 5.33 15.28
C GLY A 69 -20.42 5.24 16.00
N GLN A 70 -19.98 4.04 16.40
CA GLN A 70 -18.72 3.81 17.07
C GLN A 70 -17.83 2.88 16.24
N LEU A 71 -16.57 3.27 16.06
CA LEU A 71 -15.56 2.47 15.36
C LEU A 71 -15.17 1.25 16.21
N ASP A 72 -15.42 0.05 15.68
CA ASP A 72 -15.06 -1.25 16.27
C ASP A 72 -13.75 -1.76 15.66
N PHE A 73 -12.73 -1.91 16.52
CA PHE A 73 -11.39 -2.38 16.18
C PHE A 73 -11.17 -3.84 16.60
N SER A 74 -12.23 -4.65 16.67
CA SER A 74 -12.13 -6.08 17.01
C SER A 74 -11.51 -6.93 15.88
N SER A 75 -10.35 -6.51 15.37
CA SER A 75 -9.48 -7.31 14.52
C SER A 75 -8.90 -8.45 15.37
N THR A 76 -9.41 -9.66 15.14
CA THR A 76 -8.82 -10.97 15.44
C THR A 76 -7.40 -10.96 16.04
N ASN A 77 -7.25 -10.74 17.35
CA ASN A 77 -6.11 -11.25 18.09
C ASN A 77 -6.44 -11.35 19.58
N SER A 78 -6.23 -12.54 20.12
CA SER A 78 -6.44 -12.92 21.51
C SER A 78 -5.55 -12.08 22.43
N VAL A 79 -6.08 -11.02 23.04
CA VAL A 79 -5.44 -10.35 24.18
C VAL A 79 -6.18 -10.75 25.46
N PRO A 80 -5.51 -11.37 26.46
CA PRO A 80 -6.14 -11.75 27.71
C PRO A 80 -6.58 -10.52 28.53
N ASP A 81 -7.79 -10.64 29.07
CA ASP A 81 -8.40 -9.93 30.18
C ASP A 81 -7.43 -9.09 31.04
N GLY A 82 -7.60 -7.75 31.02
CA GLY A 82 -7.00 -6.87 32.03
C GLY A 82 -6.39 -5.58 31.52
N GLY A 83 -7.21 -4.55 31.31
CA GLY A 83 -6.70 -3.18 31.35
C GLY A 83 -7.50 -2.18 30.55
N PHE A 84 -8.52 -1.58 31.18
CA PHE A 84 -8.68 -0.13 31.35
C PHE A 84 -9.70 0.06 32.50
N SER A 85 -9.23 0.48 33.67
CA SER A 85 -10.10 0.92 34.76
C SER A 85 -10.21 2.44 34.71
N PHE A 86 -11.45 2.95 34.71
CA PHE A 86 -11.78 4.35 34.93
C PHE A 86 -11.87 4.64 36.44
#